data_AF-A0A6P5MWQ8-F1
#
_entry.id   AF-A0A6P5MWQ8-F1
#
_cell.length_a   1.000
_cell.length_b   1.000
_cell.length_c   1.000
_cell.angle_alpha   90.00
_cell.angle_beta   90.00
_cell.angle_gamma   90.00
#
_symmetry.space_group_name_H-M   'P 1'
#
loop_
_entity.id
_entity.type
_entity.pdbx_description
1 polymer ?
#
loop_
_entity_poly.entity_id
_entity_poly.type
_entity_poly.pdbx_seq_one_letter_code
_entity_poly.pdbx_strand_id
1 'polypeptide(L)'
;MAEDRRSMYRLNGVAHVAGSIGDEPTRCIYSVRRQQNMPMHDRIIPYLERAGLYHLARLNSQWFWLDEPLVSAFVERWRPETHTFHMPFGECTVTLQDVASQLRLPVDGEAVSGCLGEFDTYIEGGRPAWEWFQDLFGELPPPNKVKQMTVHFTWFHERFSVLPPDANEETVRIYARAYIMMLLSTQLFGDKSANRVHIRWLPFVANLDEMGRYSWGSAALAWWSAYLPPNDGKEQRVISYRLALDRLTARDIVWEPYSALDVLAVVHPEILTEEHSRIWRAVTSLIYFAVIEWHQVDRVVPQLGGVQHIPEDALNIDWLHAKDGRGGDRWFPHYYRDWHLHWGSRLDAVISIERVADPGPSADYLDW
;
A
#
# COMPACT_ATOMS: atom_id res chain seq x y z
N MET A 1 -9.63 14.21 43.31
CA MET A 1 -10.02 13.08 42.45
C MET A 1 -10.33 13.66 41.09
N ALA A 2 -9.28 13.87 40.28
CA ALA A 2 -9.38 14.37 38.93
C ALA A 2 -9.15 13.17 38.01
N GLU A 3 -10.17 12.82 37.22
CA GLU A 3 -10.11 11.75 36.23
C GLU A 3 -9.30 12.22 35.02
N ASP A 4 -8.28 11.43 34.69
CA ASP A 4 -7.29 11.69 33.66
C ASP A 4 -7.89 11.59 32.25
N ARG A 5 -7.86 12.69 31.51
CA ARG A 5 -8.40 12.86 30.14
C ARG A 5 -7.49 12.26 29.05
N ARG A 6 -6.75 11.17 29.34
CA ARG A 6 -5.76 10.57 28.41
C ARG A 6 -5.85 9.05 28.22
N SER A 7 -6.96 8.41 28.55
CA SER A 7 -7.18 7.00 28.18
C SER A 7 -7.71 6.86 26.74
N MET A 8 -6.84 7.07 25.75
CA MET A 8 -7.11 6.76 24.35
C MET A 8 -6.91 5.25 24.11
N TYR A 9 -7.89 4.63 23.43
CA TYR A 9 -7.90 3.24 22.91
C TYR A 9 -8.17 2.09 23.90
N ARG A 10 -9.45 1.87 24.17
CA ARG A 10 -9.99 0.50 24.32
C ARG A 10 -11.03 0.26 23.23
N LEU A 11 -10.59 -0.21 22.07
CA LEU A 11 -11.49 -0.87 21.12
C LEU A 11 -11.60 -2.34 21.52
N ASN A 12 -12.48 -2.63 22.47
CA ASN A 12 -13.10 -3.95 22.56
C ASN A 12 -14.17 -3.99 21.45
N GLY A 13 -13.82 -4.48 20.25
CA GLY A 13 -14.70 -4.48 19.06
C GLY A 13 -14.35 -3.36 18.08
N VAL A 14 -13.56 -3.68 17.04
CA VAL A 14 -13.08 -2.70 16.05
C VAL A 14 -14.06 -2.65 14.89
N ALA A 15 -14.80 -1.55 14.75
CA ALA A 15 -15.45 -1.21 13.49
C ALA A 15 -14.35 -0.75 12.51
N HIS A 16 -14.08 -1.55 11.48
CA HIS A 16 -13.23 -1.19 10.35
C HIS A 16 -14.12 -0.68 9.21
N VAL A 17 -13.59 0.19 8.35
CA VAL A 17 -14.32 0.78 7.21
C VAL A 17 -15.01 -0.28 6.36
N ALA A 18 -14.34 -1.41 6.08
CA ALA A 18 -14.93 -2.51 5.33
C ALA A 18 -16.13 -3.17 6.05
N GLY A 19 -16.17 -3.12 7.39
CA GLY A 19 -17.31 -3.61 8.18
C GLY A 19 -18.49 -2.64 8.25
N SER A 20 -18.33 -1.41 7.76
CA SER A 20 -19.36 -0.37 7.70
C SER A 20 -19.91 -0.16 6.28
N ILE A 21 -19.22 -0.63 5.23
CA ILE A 21 -19.64 -0.46 3.83
C ILE A 21 -20.74 -1.46 3.41
N GLY A 22 -21.14 -2.43 4.25
CA GLY A 22 -22.24 -3.36 3.94
C GLY A 22 -22.89 -4.06 5.13
N ASP A 23 -24.20 -4.34 5.01
CA ASP A 23 -25.04 -5.00 6.03
C ASP A 23 -24.92 -6.54 6.07
N GLU A 24 -24.26 -7.17 5.10
CA GLU A 24 -24.07 -8.62 5.07
C GLU A 24 -22.69 -9.06 5.61
N PRO A 25 -22.64 -9.89 6.67
CA PRO A 25 -21.40 -10.45 7.21
C PRO A 25 -20.93 -11.65 6.39
N THR A 26 -21.10 -11.66 5.06
CA THR A 26 -20.50 -12.68 4.20
C THR A 26 -19.00 -12.39 4.07
N ARG A 27 -18.27 -12.76 5.13
CA ARG A 27 -16.81 -12.94 5.15
C ARG A 27 -16.43 -14.08 4.19
N CYS A 28 -16.61 -13.91 2.89
CA CYS A 28 -15.99 -14.79 1.90
C CYS A 28 -14.55 -14.35 1.72
N ILE A 29 -13.78 -14.66 2.74
CA ILE A 29 -12.36 -14.42 2.81
C ILE A 29 -11.76 -15.73 3.34
N TYR A 30 -11.41 -16.64 2.41
CA TYR A 30 -10.85 -17.96 2.70
C TYR A 30 -9.51 -18.17 1.99
N SER A 31 -8.39 -17.94 2.68
CA SER A 31 -7.12 -18.73 2.63
C SER A 31 -5.99 -18.04 3.42
N VAL A 32 -5.23 -18.84 4.20
CA VAL A 32 -4.17 -18.37 5.12
C VAL A 32 -2.99 -17.79 4.33
N ARG A 33 -2.76 -16.47 4.38
CA ARG A 33 -1.38 -15.98 4.36
C ARG A 33 -0.88 -15.97 5.79
N ARG A 34 0.31 -16.54 6.03
CA ARG A 34 0.90 -16.71 7.36
C ARG A 34 0.76 -15.42 8.16
N GLN A 35 -0.10 -15.39 9.18
CA GLN A 35 0.07 -14.43 10.27
C GLN A 35 1.46 -14.68 10.83
N GLN A 36 2.36 -13.73 10.64
CA GLN A 36 3.75 -13.88 11.05
C GLN A 36 3.97 -13.68 12.56
N ASN A 37 2.87 -13.72 13.33
CA ASN A 37 2.78 -13.71 14.79
C ASN A 37 3.88 -12.90 15.47
N MET A 38 4.00 -11.64 15.03
CA MET A 38 4.86 -10.66 15.66
C MET A 38 4.03 -9.85 16.66
N PRO A 39 4.23 -10.03 17.97
CA PRO A 39 3.52 -9.22 18.94
C PRO A 39 3.96 -7.76 18.80
N MET A 40 2.98 -6.86 18.68
CA MET A 40 3.23 -5.41 18.67
C MET A 40 3.38 -4.95 20.12
N HIS A 41 4.60 -4.63 20.54
CA HIS A 41 4.89 -4.16 21.90
C HIS A 41 4.57 -2.67 22.05
N ASP A 42 3.98 -2.25 23.19
CA ASP A 42 3.55 -0.87 23.43
C ASP A 42 4.66 0.17 23.22
N ARG A 43 5.89 -0.17 23.64
CA ARG A 43 7.09 0.68 23.43
C ARG A 43 7.50 0.89 21.97
N ILE A 44 7.03 0.06 21.04
CA ILE A 44 7.27 0.20 19.60
C ILE A 44 6.20 1.08 18.93
N ILE A 45 5.01 1.17 19.52
CA ILE A 45 3.86 1.92 18.96
C ILE A 45 4.23 3.37 18.57
N PRO A 46 4.94 4.16 19.38
CA PRO A 46 5.27 5.53 19.01
C PRO A 46 6.11 5.64 17.74
N TYR A 47 6.95 4.64 17.44
CA TYR A 47 7.74 4.61 16.20
C TYR A 47 6.86 4.25 14.99
N LEU A 48 5.88 3.36 15.16
CA LEU A 48 4.92 3.01 14.12
C LEU A 48 3.97 4.16 13.79
N GLU A 49 3.55 4.91 14.80
CA GLU A 49 2.72 6.12 14.64
C GLU A 49 3.49 7.17 13.84
N ARG A 50 4.73 7.48 14.23
CA ARG A 50 5.58 8.44 13.50
C ARG A 50 5.93 7.98 12.10
N ALA A 51 6.04 6.68 11.85
CA ALA A 51 6.25 6.13 10.51
C ALA A 51 4.99 6.12 9.63
N GLY A 52 3.80 6.42 10.18
CA GLY A 52 2.53 6.28 9.45
C GLY A 52 2.13 4.83 9.17
N LEU A 53 2.67 3.86 9.92
CA LEU A 53 2.47 2.42 9.72
C LEU A 53 1.66 1.74 10.84
N TYR A 54 1.29 2.48 11.88
CA TYR A 54 0.60 1.94 13.06
C TYR A 54 -0.72 1.25 12.73
N HIS A 55 -1.55 1.85 11.87
CA HIS A 55 -2.83 1.22 11.55
C HIS A 55 -2.63 -0.09 10.79
N LEU A 56 -1.74 -0.11 9.79
CA LEU A 56 -1.38 -1.32 9.06
C LEU A 56 -0.86 -2.42 10.01
N ALA A 57 0.02 -2.06 10.96
CA ALA A 57 0.52 -2.98 11.98
C ALA A 57 -0.61 -3.56 12.84
N ARG A 58 -1.62 -2.74 13.19
CA ARG A 58 -2.81 -3.21 13.91
C ARG A 58 -3.69 -4.12 13.06
N LEU A 59 -3.90 -3.81 11.78
CA LEU A 59 -4.67 -4.67 10.88
C LEU A 59 -4.04 -6.07 10.82
N ASN A 60 -2.72 -6.17 10.71
CA ASN A 60 -1.99 -7.45 10.72
C ASN A 60 -2.26 -8.31 11.98
N SER A 61 -2.50 -7.68 13.14
CA SER A 61 -2.85 -8.40 14.37
C SER A 61 -4.28 -8.96 14.35
N GLN A 62 -5.16 -8.44 13.49
CA GLN A 62 -6.60 -8.68 13.50
C GLN A 62 -7.21 -8.66 12.07
N TRP A 63 -6.85 -9.62 11.19
CA TRP A 63 -7.44 -9.93 9.84
C TRP A 63 -6.52 -9.52 8.66
N PHE A 64 -6.49 -10.10 7.45
CA PHE A 64 -7.49 -10.64 6.51
C PHE A 64 -6.99 -11.93 5.84
N TRP A 65 -7.90 -12.68 5.25
CA TRP A 65 -7.58 -13.75 4.31
C TRP A 65 -7.73 -13.19 2.88
N LEU A 66 -7.21 -13.88 1.87
CA LEU A 66 -7.41 -13.48 0.48
C LEU A 66 -8.24 -14.54 -0.22
N ASP A 67 -9.35 -14.16 -0.84
CA ASP A 67 -10.02 -15.04 -1.81
C ASP A 67 -9.25 -14.95 -3.13
N GLU A 68 -8.20 -15.77 -3.25
CA GLU A 68 -7.34 -15.80 -4.45
C GLU A 68 -8.13 -15.99 -5.75
N PRO A 69 -9.17 -16.85 -5.81
CA PRO A 69 -10.06 -16.93 -6.97
C PRO A 69 -10.78 -15.62 -7.34
N LEU A 70 -11.32 -14.89 -6.36
CA LEU A 70 -11.97 -13.59 -6.61
C LEU A 70 -10.96 -12.59 -7.15
N VAL A 71 -9.80 -12.47 -6.50
CA VAL A 71 -8.73 -11.56 -6.94
C VAL A 71 -8.29 -11.91 -8.35
N SER A 72 -8.13 -13.20 -8.66
CA SER A 72 -7.76 -13.65 -10.00
C SER A 72 -8.79 -13.27 -11.06
N ALA A 73 -10.08 -13.45 -10.77
CA ALA A 73 -11.15 -13.02 -11.68
C ALA A 73 -11.15 -11.49 -11.86
N PHE A 74 -10.88 -10.73 -10.81
CA PHE A 74 -10.81 -9.27 -10.88
C PHE A 74 -9.59 -8.80 -11.69
N VAL A 75 -8.41 -9.39 -11.45
CA VAL A 75 -7.15 -9.12 -12.16
C VAL A 75 -7.27 -9.32 -13.68
N GLU A 76 -8.04 -10.30 -14.14
CA GLU A 76 -8.25 -10.55 -15.58
C GLU A 76 -8.91 -9.36 -16.32
N ARG A 77 -9.53 -8.45 -15.58
CA ARG A 77 -10.19 -7.26 -16.11
C ARG A 77 -9.27 -6.05 -16.13
N TRP A 78 -8.06 -6.14 -15.58
CA TRP A 78 -7.06 -5.09 -15.69
C TRP A 78 -6.69 -4.84 -17.15
N ARG A 79 -6.62 -3.57 -17.54
CA ARG A 79 -6.17 -3.12 -18.86
C ARG A 79 -4.98 -2.17 -18.68
N PRO A 80 -3.75 -2.61 -19.05
CA PRO A 80 -2.57 -1.75 -18.92
C PRO A 80 -2.66 -0.51 -19.79
N GLU A 81 -3.45 -0.53 -20.86
CA GLU A 81 -3.63 0.62 -21.76
C GLU A 81 -4.37 1.79 -21.11
N THR A 82 -5.19 1.53 -20.08
CA THR A 82 -5.99 2.57 -19.40
C THR A 82 -5.66 2.71 -17.91
N HIS A 83 -4.83 1.83 -17.34
CA HIS A 83 -4.53 1.76 -15.90
C HIS A 83 -5.78 1.53 -15.03
N THR A 84 -6.76 0.81 -15.57
CA THR A 84 -8.07 0.55 -14.94
C THR A 84 -8.52 -0.90 -15.13
N PHE A 85 -9.45 -1.34 -14.29
CA PHE A 85 -10.23 -2.55 -14.52
C PHE A 85 -11.44 -2.22 -15.40
N HIS A 86 -11.69 -3.07 -16.39
CA HIS A 86 -12.82 -2.95 -17.30
C HIS A 86 -13.95 -3.88 -16.85
N MET A 87 -15.05 -3.27 -16.41
CA MET A 87 -16.23 -3.94 -15.89
C MET A 87 -17.43 -3.73 -16.84
N PRO A 88 -18.51 -4.53 -16.75
CA PRO A 88 -19.70 -4.31 -17.58
C PRO A 88 -20.38 -2.93 -17.35
N PHE A 89 -20.05 -2.26 -16.25
CA PHE A 89 -20.56 -0.94 -15.88
C PHE A 89 -19.58 0.21 -16.18
N GLY A 90 -18.46 -0.07 -16.86
CA GLY A 90 -17.42 0.92 -17.18
C GLY A 90 -16.09 0.64 -16.48
N GLU A 91 -15.24 1.66 -16.39
CA GLU A 91 -13.93 1.59 -15.76
C GLU A 91 -13.99 1.78 -14.24
N CYS A 92 -13.15 1.06 -13.49
CA CYS A 92 -12.88 1.30 -12.08
C CYS A 92 -11.44 0.96 -11.72
N THR A 93 -10.93 1.42 -10.57
CA THR A 93 -9.58 1.09 -10.09
C THR A 93 -9.48 1.17 -8.57
N VAL A 94 -8.38 0.66 -8.01
CA VAL A 94 -8.04 0.92 -6.60
C VAL A 94 -7.38 2.29 -6.55
N THR A 95 -7.99 3.22 -5.83
CA THR A 95 -7.55 4.62 -5.76
C THR A 95 -6.71 4.90 -4.52
N LEU A 96 -6.05 6.06 -4.48
CA LEU A 96 -5.39 6.54 -3.26
C LEU A 96 -6.40 6.77 -2.11
N GLN A 97 -7.68 7.06 -2.41
CA GLN A 97 -8.72 7.14 -1.38
C GLN A 97 -8.96 5.78 -0.72
N ASP A 98 -8.98 4.70 -1.50
CA ASP A 98 -9.14 3.34 -0.98
C ASP A 98 -7.99 2.97 -0.05
N VAL A 99 -6.75 3.25 -0.46
CA VAL A 99 -5.56 2.99 0.35
C VAL A 99 -5.57 3.79 1.66
N ALA A 100 -5.88 5.08 1.58
CA ALA A 100 -5.96 5.95 2.77
C ALA A 100 -7.09 5.50 3.72
N SER A 101 -8.26 5.15 3.20
CA SER A 101 -9.43 4.82 4.01
C SER A 101 -9.34 3.43 4.62
N GLN A 102 -8.92 2.44 3.84
CA GLN A 102 -8.89 1.04 4.26
C GLN A 102 -7.65 0.69 5.10
N LEU A 103 -6.49 1.25 4.76
CA LEU A 103 -5.21 0.90 5.39
C LEU A 103 -4.62 2.01 6.26
N ARG A 104 -5.15 3.24 6.16
CA ARG A 104 -4.60 4.47 6.79
C ARG A 104 -3.10 4.61 6.60
N LEU A 105 -2.65 4.33 5.38
CA LEU A 105 -1.30 4.65 4.97
C LEU A 105 -1.25 6.10 4.45
N PRO A 106 -0.17 6.84 4.70
CA PRO A 106 0.03 8.15 4.10
C PRO A 106 0.15 8.00 2.58
N VAL A 107 -0.70 8.73 1.85
CA VAL A 107 -0.75 8.75 0.38
C VAL A 107 -0.17 10.04 -0.22
N ASP A 108 0.33 10.93 0.65
CA ASP A 108 1.07 12.12 0.28
C ASP A 108 2.45 12.10 0.97
N GLY A 109 3.41 12.83 0.39
CA GLY A 109 4.79 12.90 0.85
C GLY A 109 5.82 12.52 -0.22
N GLU A 110 7.03 12.17 0.22
CA GLU A 110 8.11 11.74 -0.65
C GLU A 110 7.84 10.35 -1.25
N ALA A 111 8.28 10.15 -2.49
CA ALA A 111 8.23 8.84 -3.14
C ALA A 111 9.12 7.82 -2.41
N VAL A 112 8.65 6.59 -2.26
CA VAL A 112 9.46 5.49 -1.71
C VAL A 112 10.38 4.96 -2.82
N SER A 113 11.61 5.48 -2.86
CA SER A 113 12.59 5.13 -3.88
C SER A 113 14.02 5.16 -3.34
N GLY A 114 15.00 4.81 -4.17
CA GLY A 114 16.41 4.75 -3.76
C GLY A 114 17.20 3.80 -4.65
N CYS A 115 17.93 2.87 -4.04
CA CYS A 115 18.57 1.73 -4.69
C CYS A 115 18.24 0.44 -3.91
N LEU A 116 18.55 -0.72 -4.48
CA LEU A 116 18.22 -2.02 -3.88
C LEU A 116 19.34 -2.55 -2.98
N GLY A 117 20.61 -2.24 -3.22
CA GLY A 117 21.71 -2.82 -2.45
C GLY A 117 23.07 -2.14 -2.51
N GLU A 118 23.38 -1.35 -3.55
CA GLU A 118 24.65 -0.61 -3.72
C GLU A 118 24.57 0.74 -2.99
N PHE A 119 24.20 0.72 -1.70
CA PHE A 119 24.00 1.94 -0.91
C PHE A 119 25.26 2.79 -0.79
N ASP A 120 26.42 2.15 -0.69
CA ASP A 120 27.74 2.79 -0.59
C ASP A 120 28.03 3.70 -1.79
N THR A 121 27.47 3.38 -2.96
CA THR A 121 27.65 4.16 -4.18
C THR A 121 26.77 5.42 -4.21
N TYR A 122 25.61 5.41 -3.55
CA TYR A 122 24.55 6.40 -3.78
C TYR A 122 24.12 7.21 -2.55
N ILE A 123 24.51 6.81 -1.34
CA ILE A 123 24.06 7.44 -0.10
C ILE A 123 25.24 8.16 0.58
N GLU A 124 24.99 9.37 1.08
CA GLU A 124 25.99 10.18 1.78
C GLU A 124 26.53 9.47 3.03
N GLY A 125 27.86 9.47 3.19
CA GLY A 125 28.53 8.65 4.21
C GLY A 125 28.64 7.17 3.82
N GLY A 126 28.55 6.86 2.52
CA GLY A 126 28.55 5.54 1.88
C GLY A 126 29.20 4.43 2.69
N ARG A 127 28.36 3.57 3.23
CA ARG A 127 28.74 2.37 3.97
C ARG A 127 28.30 1.14 3.19
N PRO A 128 29.13 0.07 3.14
CA PRO A 128 28.69 -1.20 2.64
C PRO A 128 27.39 -1.63 3.31
N ALA A 129 26.45 -2.13 2.50
CA ALA A 129 25.11 -2.54 2.93
C ALA A 129 25.07 -3.31 4.26
N TRP A 130 25.97 -4.28 4.42
CA TRP A 130 26.01 -5.13 5.59
C TRP A 130 26.70 -4.49 6.80
N GLU A 131 27.65 -3.58 6.59
CA GLU A 131 28.20 -2.78 7.69
C GLU A 131 27.13 -1.86 8.27
N TRP A 132 26.34 -1.21 7.40
CA TRP A 132 25.23 -0.38 7.86
C TRP A 132 24.13 -1.21 8.54
N PHE A 133 23.86 -2.42 8.05
CA PHE A 133 22.99 -3.37 8.74
C PHE A 133 23.50 -3.62 10.17
N GLN A 134 24.78 -3.93 10.34
CA GLN A 134 25.37 -4.19 11.64
C GLN A 134 25.29 -2.96 12.56
N ASP A 135 25.51 -1.76 12.04
CA ASP A 135 25.36 -0.51 12.80
C ASP A 135 23.93 -0.30 13.32
N LEU A 136 22.92 -0.61 12.50
CA LEU A 136 21.52 -0.38 12.85
C LEU A 136 20.92 -1.46 13.76
N PHE A 137 21.44 -2.69 13.68
CA PHE A 137 20.89 -3.85 14.40
C PHE A 137 21.81 -4.41 15.50
N GLY A 138 23.08 -3.98 15.55
CA GLY A 138 24.10 -4.45 16.49
C GLY A 138 24.71 -5.81 16.15
N GLU A 139 24.11 -6.56 15.23
CA GLU A 139 24.56 -7.90 14.83
C GLU A 139 24.22 -8.21 13.38
N LEU A 140 24.98 -9.13 12.79
CA LEU A 140 24.75 -9.65 11.45
C LEU A 140 23.97 -10.97 11.50
N PRO A 141 23.06 -11.22 10.54
CA PRO A 141 22.46 -12.52 10.38
C PRO A 141 23.52 -13.57 10.00
N PRO A 142 23.34 -14.83 10.43
CA PRO A 142 24.19 -15.93 9.99
C PRO A 142 24.21 -16.07 8.45
N PRO A 143 25.35 -16.46 7.83
CA PRO A 143 25.47 -16.55 6.38
C PRO A 143 24.41 -17.44 5.71
N ASN A 144 23.95 -18.51 6.38
CA ASN A 144 22.91 -19.40 5.85
C ASN A 144 21.49 -18.79 5.87
N LYS A 145 21.29 -17.67 6.57
CA LYS A 145 20.05 -16.89 6.55
C LYS A 145 20.11 -15.77 5.50
N VAL A 146 21.27 -15.50 4.92
CA VAL A 146 21.47 -14.45 3.90
C VAL A 146 21.51 -15.07 2.51
N LYS A 147 20.90 -14.39 1.54
CA LYS A 147 21.07 -14.69 0.11
C LYS A 147 20.83 -13.40 -0.66
N GLN A 148 21.86 -12.94 -1.37
CA GLN A 148 21.91 -11.59 -1.96
C GLN A 148 21.58 -10.52 -0.92
N MET A 149 20.80 -9.49 -1.27
CA MET A 149 20.45 -8.35 -0.42
C MET A 149 19.22 -8.59 0.47
N THR A 150 19.02 -9.84 0.90
CA THR A 150 17.85 -10.23 1.70
C THR A 150 18.25 -11.21 2.80
N VAL A 151 17.51 -11.13 3.91
CA VAL A 151 17.67 -11.96 5.10
C VAL A 151 16.41 -12.81 5.28
N HIS A 152 16.56 -14.08 5.64
CA HIS A 152 15.43 -14.96 5.87
C HIS A 152 14.60 -14.49 7.07
N PHE A 153 13.28 -14.44 6.88
CA PHE A 153 12.31 -13.94 7.87
C PHE A 153 12.47 -14.59 9.25
N THR A 154 12.72 -15.91 9.30
CA THR A 154 12.83 -16.61 10.58
C THR A 154 13.94 -16.08 11.47
N TRP A 155 15.04 -15.57 10.92
CA TRP A 155 16.08 -14.96 11.74
C TRP A 155 15.57 -13.68 12.41
N PHE A 156 14.91 -12.81 11.64
CA PHE A 156 14.30 -11.58 12.15
C PHE A 156 13.25 -11.90 13.24
N HIS A 157 12.40 -12.91 13.01
CA HIS A 157 11.39 -13.34 13.96
C HIS A 157 12.00 -13.92 15.23
N GLU A 158 12.93 -14.88 15.12
CA GLU A 158 13.61 -15.49 16.26
C GLU A 158 14.36 -14.45 17.10
N ARG A 159 14.92 -13.42 16.45
CA ARG A 159 15.78 -12.43 17.12
C ARG A 159 15.03 -11.24 17.73
N PHE A 160 13.95 -10.79 17.08
CA PHE A 160 13.28 -9.53 17.42
C PHE A 160 11.79 -9.68 17.77
N SER A 161 11.28 -10.90 17.90
CA SER A 161 9.86 -11.11 18.27
C SER A 161 9.53 -10.77 19.72
N VAL A 162 10.50 -10.86 20.65
CA VAL A 162 10.28 -10.62 22.08
C VAL A 162 11.22 -9.54 22.58
N LEU A 163 10.67 -8.36 22.84
CA LEU A 163 11.42 -7.25 23.44
C LEU A 163 11.75 -7.56 24.91
N PRO A 164 13.03 -7.45 25.34
CA PRO A 164 13.40 -7.62 26.75
C PRO A 164 12.66 -6.62 27.66
N PRO A 165 12.16 -7.04 28.84
CA PRO A 165 11.43 -6.16 29.75
C PRO A 165 12.23 -4.93 30.21
N ASP A 166 13.54 -5.07 30.33
CA ASP A 166 14.52 -4.07 30.79
C ASP A 166 15.26 -3.38 29.63
N ALA A 167 14.77 -3.52 28.39
CA ALA A 167 15.38 -2.91 27.21
C ALA A 167 15.56 -1.38 27.37
N ASN A 168 16.77 -0.88 27.11
CA ASN A 168 17.01 0.54 26.99
C ASN A 168 16.41 1.10 25.68
N GLU A 169 16.35 2.43 25.52
CA GLU A 169 15.74 3.06 24.34
C GLU A 169 16.44 2.69 23.02
N GLU A 170 17.76 2.48 23.04
CA GLU A 170 18.50 2.03 21.86
C GLU A 170 18.06 0.63 21.40
N THR A 171 17.89 -0.29 22.36
CA THR A 171 17.36 -1.63 22.10
C THR A 171 15.93 -1.54 21.56
N VAL A 172 15.08 -0.69 22.12
CA VAL A 172 13.71 -0.49 21.58
C VAL A 172 13.75 -0.01 20.14
N ARG A 173 14.64 0.92 19.79
CA ARG A 173 14.80 1.38 18.40
C ARG A 173 15.20 0.24 17.48
N ILE A 174 16.15 -0.61 17.87
CA ILE A 174 16.55 -1.79 17.07
C ILE A 174 15.34 -2.69 16.80
N TYR A 175 14.53 -2.98 17.83
CA TYR A 175 13.33 -3.80 17.68
C TYR A 175 12.26 -3.12 16.83
N ALA A 176 12.09 -1.80 16.93
CA ALA A 176 11.19 -1.03 16.07
C ALA A 176 11.62 -1.09 14.60
N ARG A 177 12.92 -0.95 14.30
CA ARG A 177 13.46 -1.13 12.93
C ARG A 177 13.18 -2.52 12.39
N ALA A 178 13.43 -3.55 13.19
CA ALA A 178 13.17 -4.93 12.80
C ALA A 178 11.69 -5.17 12.49
N TYR A 179 10.81 -4.71 13.37
CA TYR A 179 9.36 -4.81 13.20
C TYR A 179 8.89 -4.13 11.91
N ILE A 180 9.35 -2.90 11.68
CA ILE A 180 8.99 -2.13 10.48
C ILE A 180 9.52 -2.82 9.22
N MET A 181 10.77 -3.25 9.18
CA MET A 181 11.32 -3.97 8.02
C MET A 181 10.55 -5.26 7.73
N MET A 182 10.15 -6.00 8.76
CA MET A 182 9.32 -7.20 8.60
C MET A 182 7.92 -6.84 8.05
N LEU A 183 7.26 -5.83 8.63
CA LEU A 183 5.96 -5.34 8.17
C LEU A 183 6.00 -4.94 6.69
N LEU A 184 7.00 -4.14 6.30
CA LEU A 184 7.18 -3.70 4.92
C LEU A 184 7.47 -4.87 3.98
N SER A 185 8.38 -5.78 4.35
CA SER A 185 8.79 -6.88 3.47
C SER A 185 7.82 -8.04 3.38
N THR A 186 6.94 -8.25 4.35
CA THR A 186 6.09 -9.45 4.35
C THR A 186 4.60 -9.15 4.24
N GLN A 187 4.17 -7.96 4.66
CA GLN A 187 2.76 -7.57 4.60
C GLN A 187 2.50 -6.58 3.48
N LEU A 188 3.26 -5.49 3.41
CA LEU A 188 2.98 -4.41 2.45
C LEU A 188 3.54 -4.71 1.05
N PHE A 189 4.82 -5.08 0.99
CA PHE A 189 5.59 -5.30 -0.25
C PHE A 189 6.06 -6.75 -0.37
N GLY A 190 5.30 -7.69 0.20
CA GLY A 190 5.63 -9.11 0.18
C GLY A 190 5.55 -9.72 -1.21
N ASP A 191 6.56 -10.53 -1.55
CA ASP A 191 6.50 -11.44 -2.71
C ASP A 191 5.65 -12.69 -2.40
N LYS A 192 5.48 -13.60 -3.38
CA LYS A 192 4.68 -14.83 -3.23
C LYS A 192 5.05 -15.68 -2.01
N SER A 193 6.30 -15.63 -1.56
CA SER A 193 6.81 -16.42 -0.44
C SER A 193 6.70 -15.72 0.91
N ALA A 194 6.74 -14.37 0.89
CA ALA A 194 6.77 -13.49 2.06
C ALA A 194 7.76 -13.94 3.16
N ASN A 195 8.84 -14.65 2.79
CA ASN A 195 9.75 -15.30 3.75
C ASN A 195 11.13 -14.65 3.81
N ARG A 196 11.33 -13.53 3.11
CA ARG A 196 12.60 -12.78 3.12
C ARG A 196 12.36 -11.30 3.32
N VAL A 197 13.26 -10.68 4.07
CA VAL A 197 13.29 -9.25 4.33
C VAL A 197 14.43 -8.64 3.53
N HIS A 198 14.13 -7.67 2.68
CA HIS A 198 15.15 -7.00 1.86
C HIS A 198 15.81 -5.87 2.63
N ILE A 199 17.12 -5.69 2.48
CA ILE A 199 17.84 -4.61 3.17
C ILE A 199 17.63 -3.24 2.50
N ARG A 200 16.77 -3.13 1.48
CA ARG A 200 16.44 -1.85 0.81
C ARG A 200 15.79 -0.84 1.76
N TRP A 201 15.31 -1.32 2.91
CA TRP A 201 14.69 -0.50 3.94
C TRP A 201 15.69 0.22 4.84
N LEU A 202 16.99 -0.16 4.83
CA LEU A 202 18.00 0.43 5.71
C LEU A 202 18.01 1.97 5.67
N PRO A 203 17.94 2.65 4.51
CA PRO A 203 17.89 4.11 4.46
C PRO A 203 16.68 4.70 5.18
N PHE A 204 15.53 4.03 5.11
CA PHE A 204 14.29 4.48 5.74
C PHE A 204 14.31 4.25 7.25
N VAL A 205 14.76 3.07 7.69
CA VAL A 205 14.76 2.71 9.12
C VAL A 205 15.96 3.27 9.88
N ALA A 206 16.95 3.83 9.18
CA ALA A 206 18.06 4.54 9.81
C ALA A 206 17.54 5.68 10.69
N ASN A 207 16.61 6.47 10.15
CA ASN A 207 15.91 7.55 10.85
C ASN A 207 14.40 7.27 10.92
N LEU A 208 13.98 6.59 11.99
CA LEU A 208 12.58 6.24 12.25
C LEU A 208 11.65 7.46 12.33
N ASP A 209 12.17 8.62 12.73
CA ASP A 209 11.36 9.83 12.92
C ASP A 209 11.03 10.52 11.59
N GLU A 210 11.80 10.25 10.52
CA GLU A 210 11.56 10.76 9.18
C GLU A 210 10.69 9.85 8.32
N MET A 211 10.41 8.61 8.76
CA MET A 211 9.64 7.65 7.97
C MET A 211 8.23 8.12 7.62
N GLY A 212 7.61 8.97 8.46
CA GLY A 212 6.28 9.53 8.21
C GLY A 212 6.20 10.49 7.03
N ARG A 213 7.35 10.94 6.50
CA ARG A 213 7.39 11.85 5.33
C ARG A 213 7.15 11.15 4.00
N TYR A 214 7.20 9.81 3.98
CA TYR A 214 7.06 9.03 2.75
C TYR A 214 5.61 8.64 2.50
N SER A 215 5.23 8.66 1.24
CA SER A 215 3.93 8.20 0.78
C SER A 215 3.90 6.67 0.66
N TRP A 216 3.84 5.99 1.81
CA TRP A 216 3.77 4.52 1.87
C TRP A 216 2.57 3.95 1.11
N GLY A 217 1.45 4.68 1.11
CA GLY A 217 0.22 4.29 0.43
C GLY A 217 0.34 4.36 -1.10
N SER A 218 0.93 5.43 -1.65
CA SER A 218 1.14 5.50 -3.10
C SER A 218 2.14 4.45 -3.58
N ALA A 219 3.19 4.20 -2.79
CA ALA A 219 4.15 3.14 -3.06
C ALA A 219 3.51 1.75 -3.02
N ALA A 220 2.62 1.49 -2.06
CA ALA A 220 1.87 0.25 -1.96
C ALA A 220 0.97 0.03 -3.19
N LEU A 221 0.26 1.07 -3.63
CA LEU A 221 -0.58 1.01 -4.82
C LEU A 221 0.27 0.73 -6.08
N ALA A 222 1.39 1.44 -6.28
CA ALA A 222 2.32 1.17 -7.38
C ALA A 222 2.81 -0.29 -7.38
N TRP A 223 3.19 -0.80 -6.21
CA TRP A 223 3.64 -2.17 -6.06
C TRP A 223 2.55 -3.19 -6.42
N TRP A 224 1.32 -3.00 -5.95
CA TRP A 224 0.24 -3.95 -6.21
C TRP A 224 -0.20 -3.99 -7.67
N SER A 225 -0.23 -2.84 -8.36
CA SER A 225 -0.53 -2.79 -9.80
C SER A 225 0.49 -3.58 -10.63
N ALA A 226 1.77 -3.57 -10.23
CA ALA A 226 2.80 -4.37 -10.89
C ALA A 226 2.80 -5.87 -10.50
N TYR A 227 2.14 -6.25 -9.39
CA TYR A 227 2.16 -7.60 -8.81
C TYR A 227 0.85 -8.38 -8.99
N LEU A 228 0.09 -8.08 -10.04
CA LEU A 228 -1.09 -8.84 -10.41
C LEU A 228 -0.70 -10.32 -10.71
N PRO A 229 -1.22 -11.31 -9.95
CA PRO A 229 -0.76 -12.69 -10.05
C PRO A 229 -1.05 -13.32 -11.43
N PRO A 230 -0.12 -14.12 -12.00
CA PRO A 230 -0.40 -14.91 -13.19
C PRO A 230 -1.49 -15.95 -12.94
N ASN A 231 -2.40 -16.07 -13.91
CA ASN A 231 -3.58 -16.92 -13.88
C ASN A 231 -3.24 -18.41 -14.10
N ASP A 232 -3.44 -19.25 -13.08
CA ASP A 232 -3.54 -20.71 -13.25
C ASP A 232 -5.02 -21.12 -13.24
N GLY A 233 -5.75 -20.61 -14.24
CA GLY A 233 -7.20 -20.73 -14.35
C GLY A 233 -7.65 -22.14 -14.70
N LYS A 234 -7.95 -22.94 -13.67
CA LYS A 234 -8.75 -24.18 -13.78
C LYS A 234 -9.74 -24.40 -12.62
N GLU A 235 -9.94 -23.43 -11.73
CA GLU A 235 -10.85 -23.59 -10.57
C GLU A 235 -12.29 -23.12 -10.86
N GLN A 236 -13.26 -23.95 -10.46
CA GLN A 236 -14.71 -23.66 -10.57
C GLN A 236 -15.13 -22.35 -9.87
N ARG A 237 -14.42 -21.95 -8.81
CA ARG A 237 -14.67 -20.69 -8.08
C ARG A 237 -14.34 -19.46 -8.92
N VAL A 238 -13.24 -19.48 -9.67
CA VAL A 238 -12.87 -18.37 -10.58
C VAL A 238 -13.96 -18.19 -11.64
N ILE A 239 -14.46 -19.29 -12.23
CA ILE A 239 -15.57 -19.24 -13.20
C ILE A 239 -16.83 -18.60 -12.57
N SER A 240 -17.15 -18.97 -11.33
CA SER A 240 -18.30 -18.42 -10.60
C SER A 240 -18.15 -16.93 -10.36
N TYR A 241 -16.96 -16.47 -9.95
CA TYR A 241 -16.68 -15.04 -9.78
C TYR A 241 -16.68 -14.27 -11.08
N ARG A 242 -16.15 -14.82 -12.19
CA ARG A 242 -16.27 -14.19 -13.52
C ARG A 242 -17.73 -13.93 -13.86
N LEU A 243 -18.58 -14.95 -13.74
CA LEU A 243 -20.01 -14.83 -14.01
C LEU A 243 -20.71 -13.82 -13.09
N ALA A 244 -20.30 -13.74 -11.83
CA ALA A 244 -20.84 -12.74 -10.90
C ALA A 244 -20.45 -11.32 -11.31
N LEU A 245 -19.16 -11.09 -11.61
CA LEU A 245 -18.64 -9.80 -12.07
C LEU A 245 -19.28 -9.38 -13.41
N ASP A 246 -19.50 -10.33 -14.33
CA ASP A 246 -20.12 -10.07 -15.64
C ASP A 246 -21.60 -9.67 -15.55
N ARG A 247 -22.26 -9.94 -14.43
CA ARG A 247 -23.67 -9.59 -14.19
C ARG A 247 -23.86 -8.26 -13.48
N LEU A 248 -22.79 -7.65 -12.98
CA LEU A 248 -22.86 -6.38 -12.29
C LEU A 248 -23.27 -5.27 -13.24
N THR A 249 -24.14 -4.39 -12.77
CA THR A 249 -24.56 -3.16 -13.43
C THR A 249 -24.12 -1.95 -12.60
N ALA A 250 -24.17 -0.75 -13.19
CA ALA A 250 -23.81 0.48 -12.47
C ALA A 250 -24.64 0.71 -11.20
N ARG A 251 -25.86 0.12 -11.12
CA ARG A 251 -26.75 0.22 -9.95
C ARG A 251 -26.34 -0.70 -8.81
N ASP A 252 -25.54 -1.71 -9.08
CA ASP A 252 -25.03 -2.65 -8.08
C ASP A 252 -23.77 -2.10 -7.39
N ILE A 253 -23.26 -0.95 -7.86
CA ILE A 253 -22.02 -0.33 -7.37
C ILE A 253 -22.33 0.84 -6.46
N VAL A 254 -21.74 0.80 -5.26
CA VAL A 254 -21.66 1.96 -4.37
C VAL A 254 -20.44 2.76 -4.79
N TRP A 255 -20.66 3.80 -5.59
CA TRP A 255 -19.58 4.63 -6.14
C TRP A 255 -18.88 5.49 -5.08
N GLU A 256 -19.57 5.89 -4.02
CA GLU A 256 -19.01 6.68 -2.92
C GLU A 256 -19.09 5.94 -1.58
N PRO A 257 -18.36 4.83 -1.41
CA PRO A 257 -18.51 3.98 -0.23
C PRO A 257 -18.03 4.68 1.06
N TYR A 258 -17.23 5.75 0.95
CA TYR A 258 -16.67 6.48 2.08
C TYR A 258 -17.49 7.72 2.50
N SER A 259 -18.56 8.04 1.77
CA SER A 259 -19.40 9.23 2.04
C SER A 259 -20.52 8.98 3.06
N ALA A 260 -20.80 7.71 3.38
CA ALA A 260 -21.82 7.35 4.36
C ALA A 260 -21.42 7.76 5.79
N LEU A 261 -22.38 8.23 6.59
CA LEU A 261 -22.11 8.81 7.91
C LEU A 261 -21.51 7.81 8.91
N ASP A 262 -21.92 6.55 8.83
CA ASP A 262 -21.40 5.44 9.61
C ASP A 262 -19.95 5.08 9.22
N VAL A 263 -19.61 5.18 7.93
CA VAL A 263 -18.25 5.04 7.44
C VAL A 263 -17.39 6.22 7.90
N LEU A 264 -17.87 7.46 7.76
CA LEU A 264 -17.17 8.65 8.24
C LEU A 264 -16.89 8.63 9.75
N ALA A 265 -17.73 7.96 10.54
CA ALA A 265 -17.52 7.80 11.98
C ALA A 265 -16.32 6.88 12.32
N VAL A 266 -15.91 6.00 11.39
CA VAL A 266 -14.77 5.08 11.57
C VAL A 266 -13.52 5.51 10.79
N VAL A 267 -13.67 6.41 9.82
CA VAL A 267 -12.54 7.05 9.12
C VAL A 267 -11.82 8.04 10.04
N HIS A 268 -10.49 8.08 9.99
CA HIS A 268 -9.72 9.04 10.78
C HIS A 268 -9.90 10.47 10.21
N PRO A 269 -10.23 11.50 11.01
CA PRO A 269 -10.51 12.84 10.48
C PRO A 269 -9.36 13.46 9.65
N GLU A 270 -8.11 13.13 9.97
CA GLU A 270 -6.92 13.66 9.28
C GLU A 270 -6.89 13.29 7.79
N ILE A 271 -7.30 12.07 7.42
CA ILE A 271 -7.30 11.65 6.02
C ILE A 271 -8.42 12.33 5.20
N LEU A 272 -9.42 12.89 5.89
CA LEU A 272 -10.53 13.62 5.26
C LEU A 272 -10.19 15.10 5.05
N THR A 273 -9.08 15.59 5.59
CA THR A 273 -8.66 16.98 5.36
C THR A 273 -8.35 17.20 3.88
N GLU A 274 -8.54 18.43 3.41
CA GLU A 274 -8.28 18.78 2.01
C GLU A 274 -6.81 18.57 1.62
N GLU A 275 -5.89 18.80 2.56
CA GLU A 275 -4.46 18.57 2.38
C GLU A 275 -4.15 17.14 1.93
N HIS A 276 -4.78 16.16 2.58
CA HIS A 276 -4.60 14.74 2.30
C HIS A 276 -5.48 14.23 1.14
N SER A 277 -6.73 14.69 1.07
CA SER A 277 -7.71 14.16 0.11
C SER A 277 -7.56 14.70 -1.31
N ARG A 278 -6.91 15.87 -1.50
CA ARG A 278 -6.68 16.42 -2.85
C ARG A 278 -5.83 15.50 -3.72
N ILE A 279 -4.91 14.73 -3.13
CA ILE A 279 -4.04 13.83 -3.90
C ILE A 279 -4.78 12.67 -4.53
N TRP A 280 -5.95 12.31 -3.98
CA TRP A 280 -6.81 11.29 -4.57
C TRP A 280 -7.27 11.66 -5.97
N ARG A 281 -7.23 12.95 -6.34
CA ARG A 281 -7.62 13.48 -7.64
C ARG A 281 -6.42 13.85 -8.53
N ALA A 282 -5.20 13.52 -8.14
CA ALA A 282 -4.02 13.85 -8.94
C ALA A 282 -3.80 12.81 -10.04
N VAL A 283 -3.73 13.23 -11.31
CA VAL A 283 -3.27 12.37 -12.40
C VAL A 283 -1.73 12.40 -12.43
N THR A 284 -1.09 11.37 -11.88
CA THR A 284 0.37 11.42 -11.61
C THR A 284 1.02 10.04 -11.56
N SER A 285 2.34 10.00 -11.45
CA SER A 285 3.13 8.78 -11.28
C SER A 285 3.12 8.29 -9.83
N LEU A 286 2.90 7.00 -9.62
CA LEU A 286 3.11 6.33 -8.35
C LEU A 286 4.45 5.59 -8.41
N ILE A 287 5.24 5.68 -7.34
CA ILE A 287 6.64 5.24 -7.37
C ILE A 287 6.93 4.30 -6.22
N TYR A 288 7.46 3.12 -6.56
CA TYR A 288 8.04 2.17 -5.64
C TYR A 288 9.37 1.63 -6.18
N PHE A 289 10.50 2.22 -5.75
CA PHE A 289 11.85 1.91 -6.27
C PHE A 289 11.90 1.91 -7.81
N ALA A 290 11.97 0.72 -8.40
CA ALA A 290 12.05 0.51 -9.85
C ALA A 290 10.68 0.40 -10.53
N VAL A 291 9.61 0.26 -9.74
CA VAL A 291 8.23 0.16 -10.20
C VAL A 291 7.65 1.55 -10.30
N ILE A 292 7.15 1.88 -11.48
CA ILE A 292 6.43 3.12 -11.78
C ILE A 292 5.07 2.69 -12.29
N GLU A 293 4.01 3.22 -11.70
CA GLU A 293 2.63 3.04 -12.14
C GLU A 293 2.03 4.43 -12.44
N TRP A 294 1.02 4.50 -13.30
CA TRP A 294 0.34 5.75 -13.61
C TRP A 294 -1.05 5.79 -12.96
N HIS A 295 -1.33 6.83 -12.17
CA HIS A 295 -2.61 7.04 -11.50
C HIS A 295 -3.55 7.84 -12.40
N GLN A 296 -4.22 7.15 -13.33
CA GLN A 296 -5.14 7.76 -14.32
C GLN A 296 -6.54 7.99 -13.73
N VAL A 297 -6.65 8.88 -12.74
CA VAL A 297 -7.86 9.00 -11.93
C VAL A 297 -9.05 9.71 -12.61
N ASP A 298 -8.80 10.45 -13.68
CA ASP A 298 -9.81 11.04 -14.56
C ASP A 298 -10.70 10.00 -15.27
N ARG A 299 -10.29 8.73 -15.28
CA ARG A 299 -11.06 7.59 -15.82
C ARG A 299 -12.03 6.95 -14.82
N VAL A 300 -11.97 7.35 -13.56
CA VAL A 300 -12.75 6.75 -12.46
C VAL A 300 -13.42 7.80 -11.58
N VAL A 301 -13.81 8.91 -12.19
CA VAL A 301 -14.44 10.07 -11.52
C VAL A 301 -15.65 9.69 -10.66
N PRO A 302 -16.50 8.71 -11.03
CA PRO A 302 -17.59 8.22 -10.17
C PRO A 302 -17.13 7.74 -8.80
N GLN A 303 -15.95 7.11 -8.70
CA GLN A 303 -15.41 6.64 -7.41
C GLN A 303 -15.04 7.79 -6.45
N LEU A 304 -15.00 9.02 -6.97
CA LEU A 304 -14.72 10.25 -6.23
C LEU A 304 -15.94 11.18 -6.13
N GLY A 305 -17.13 10.69 -6.53
CA GLY A 305 -18.40 11.38 -6.40
C GLY A 305 -18.81 12.27 -7.57
N GLY A 306 -18.11 12.20 -8.70
CA GLY A 306 -18.48 12.96 -9.91
C GLY A 306 -19.15 12.09 -10.99
N VAL A 307 -19.46 12.71 -12.13
CA VAL A 307 -19.94 12.02 -13.33
C VAL A 307 -18.77 11.71 -14.26
N GLN A 308 -18.70 10.48 -14.80
CA GLN A 308 -17.64 10.14 -15.76
C GLN A 308 -17.87 10.86 -17.09
N HIS A 309 -16.88 11.64 -17.50
CA HIS A 309 -16.79 12.23 -18.84
C HIS A 309 -15.93 11.34 -19.73
N ILE A 310 -15.85 11.65 -21.03
CA ILE A 310 -14.89 10.99 -21.92
C ILE A 310 -13.48 11.34 -21.43
N PRO A 311 -12.70 10.37 -20.95
CA PRO A 311 -11.41 10.64 -20.32
C PRO A 311 -10.34 11.00 -21.34
N GLU A 312 -9.22 11.55 -20.88
CA GLU A 312 -8.06 11.74 -21.73
C GLU A 312 -7.39 10.39 -22.05
N ASP A 313 -6.56 10.39 -23.10
CA ASP A 313 -5.73 9.23 -23.43
C ASP A 313 -4.77 8.96 -22.26
N ALA A 314 -4.74 7.71 -21.81
CA ALA A 314 -3.86 7.32 -20.73
C ALA A 314 -2.40 7.25 -21.20
N LEU A 315 -1.48 7.50 -20.28
CA LEU A 315 -0.05 7.49 -20.58
C LEU A 315 0.46 6.05 -20.78
N ASN A 316 0.93 5.71 -21.99
CA ASN A 316 1.50 4.38 -22.22
C ASN A 316 2.84 4.20 -21.47
N ILE A 317 2.84 3.31 -20.48
CA ILE A 317 4.03 2.92 -19.71
C ILE A 317 4.36 1.43 -19.82
N ASP A 318 3.88 0.73 -20.84
CA ASP A 318 4.09 -0.73 -21.02
C ASP A 318 5.57 -1.11 -21.00
N TRP A 319 6.42 -0.23 -21.54
CA TRP A 319 7.87 -0.41 -21.57
C TRP A 319 8.50 -0.40 -20.17
N LEU A 320 7.87 0.26 -19.17
CA LEU A 320 8.29 0.20 -17.77
C LEU A 320 7.93 -1.15 -17.17
N HIS A 321 6.74 -1.67 -17.48
CA HIS A 321 6.26 -2.97 -16.99
C HIS A 321 7.02 -4.15 -17.62
N ALA A 322 7.52 -3.98 -18.85
CA ALA A 322 8.32 -4.99 -19.55
C ALA A 322 9.74 -5.18 -18.99
N LYS A 323 10.20 -4.32 -18.07
CA LYS A 323 11.54 -4.44 -17.48
C LYS A 323 11.58 -5.56 -16.45
N ASP A 324 12.32 -6.62 -16.76
CA ASP A 324 12.50 -7.79 -15.89
C ASP A 324 13.53 -7.59 -14.75
N GLY A 325 13.92 -6.33 -14.48
CA GLY A 325 14.93 -5.98 -13.47
C GLY A 325 16.38 -6.34 -13.84
N ARG A 326 16.65 -6.84 -15.06
CA ARG A 326 18.02 -7.09 -15.52
C ARG A 326 18.68 -5.79 -15.95
N GLY A 327 19.40 -5.16 -15.02
CA GLY A 327 20.09 -3.91 -15.32
C GLY A 327 21.11 -3.43 -14.28
N GLY A 328 21.49 -4.29 -13.33
CA GLY A 328 22.26 -3.88 -12.15
C GLY A 328 21.43 -3.03 -11.19
N ASP A 329 21.99 -2.74 -10.02
CA ASP A 329 21.37 -1.76 -9.11
C ASP A 329 21.58 -0.33 -9.63
N ARG A 330 20.66 0.58 -9.30
CA ARG A 330 20.68 1.97 -9.77
C ARG A 330 20.13 2.90 -8.71
N TRP A 331 20.54 4.16 -8.77
CA TRP A 331 19.83 5.23 -8.06
C TRP A 331 18.57 5.61 -8.82
N PHE A 332 17.44 5.00 -8.48
CA PHE A 332 16.15 5.19 -9.14
C PHE A 332 15.65 6.64 -9.15
N PRO A 333 15.88 7.48 -8.11
CA PRO A 333 15.50 8.89 -8.17
C PRO A 333 16.15 9.66 -9.33
N HIS A 334 17.41 9.31 -9.67
CA HIS A 334 18.08 9.90 -10.84
C HIS A 334 17.71 9.19 -12.14
N TYR A 335 17.66 7.86 -12.12
CA TYR A 335 17.37 7.06 -13.32
C TYR A 335 15.94 7.26 -13.85
N TYR A 336 14.97 7.47 -12.95
CA TYR A 336 13.57 7.76 -13.25
C TYR A 336 13.21 9.21 -12.91
N ARG A 337 14.12 10.14 -13.15
CA ARG A 337 13.96 11.55 -12.78
C ARG A 337 12.65 12.16 -13.27
N ASP A 338 12.26 11.91 -14.51
CA ASP A 338 11.03 12.49 -15.08
C ASP A 338 9.78 12.01 -14.34
N TRP A 339 9.75 10.73 -13.95
CA TRP A 339 8.68 10.17 -13.13
C TRP A 339 8.66 10.77 -11.72
N HIS A 340 9.84 10.99 -11.13
CA HIS A 340 9.96 11.70 -9.85
C HIS A 340 9.52 13.17 -9.96
N LEU A 341 9.70 13.81 -11.12
CA LEU A 341 9.18 15.17 -11.36
C LEU A 341 7.66 15.17 -11.46
N HIS A 342 7.04 14.20 -12.14
CA HIS A 342 5.58 14.04 -12.15
C HIS A 342 5.03 13.88 -10.73
N TRP A 343 5.65 13.01 -9.91
CA TRP A 343 5.26 12.87 -8.51
C TRP A 343 5.51 14.17 -7.73
N GLY A 344 6.66 14.83 -7.93
CA GLY A 344 6.99 16.09 -7.25
C GLY A 344 6.01 17.24 -7.55
N SER A 345 5.45 17.27 -8.76
CA SER A 345 4.47 18.27 -9.25
C SER A 345 3.02 17.79 -9.21
N ARG A 346 2.73 16.65 -8.57
CA ARG A 346 1.40 16.03 -8.52
C ARG A 346 0.25 16.95 -8.11
N LEU A 347 0.51 17.99 -7.32
CA LEU A 347 -0.51 18.96 -6.90
C LEU A 347 -1.01 19.84 -8.06
N ASP A 348 -0.18 20.06 -9.08
CA ASP A 348 -0.55 20.79 -10.29
C ASP A 348 -1.43 19.93 -11.23
N ALA A 349 -1.44 18.61 -11.02
CA ALA A 349 -2.22 17.65 -11.79
C ALA A 349 -3.51 17.18 -11.07
N VAL A 350 -3.94 17.90 -10.03
CA VAL A 350 -5.20 17.64 -9.33
C VAL A 350 -6.37 18.10 -10.19
N ILE A 351 -7.22 17.16 -10.58
CA ILE A 351 -8.42 17.47 -11.37
C ILE A 351 -9.55 18.01 -10.50
N SER A 352 -10.36 18.90 -11.09
CA SER A 352 -11.60 19.38 -10.49
C SER A 352 -12.71 18.36 -10.70
N ILE A 353 -13.41 18.00 -9.64
CA ILE A 353 -14.55 17.06 -9.69
C ILE A 353 -15.74 17.76 -9.06
N GLU A 354 -16.78 18.00 -9.87
CA GLU A 354 -18.08 18.46 -9.38
C GLU A 354 -18.82 17.26 -8.78
N ARG A 355 -19.11 17.32 -7.48
CA ARG A 355 -19.82 16.24 -6.80
C ARG A 355 -21.30 16.26 -7.14
N VAL A 356 -21.85 15.09 -7.40
CA VAL A 356 -23.27 14.89 -7.73
C VAL A 356 -23.93 13.91 -6.77
N ALA A 357 -25.26 13.91 -6.73
CA ALA A 357 -26.01 13.00 -5.85
C ALA A 357 -26.03 11.55 -6.35
N ASP A 358 -25.90 11.34 -7.66
CA ASP A 358 -25.86 10.02 -8.31
C ASP A 358 -24.64 9.95 -9.23
N PRO A 359 -23.45 9.69 -8.67
CA PRO A 359 -22.23 9.53 -9.46
C PRO A 359 -22.30 8.24 -10.27
N GLY A 360 -21.96 8.32 -11.55
CA GLY A 360 -22.03 7.20 -12.46
C GLY A 360 -21.52 7.57 -13.85
N PRO A 361 -21.46 6.58 -14.76
CA PRO A 361 -21.07 6.84 -16.14
C PRO A 361 -22.10 7.75 -16.84
N SER A 362 -21.64 8.78 -17.55
CA SER A 362 -22.52 9.59 -18.40
C SER A 362 -23.00 8.80 -19.62
N ALA A 363 -24.10 9.24 -20.24
CA ALA A 363 -24.58 8.63 -21.50
C ALA A 363 -23.51 8.71 -22.60
N ASP A 364 -22.88 9.88 -22.76
CA ASP A 364 -21.82 10.08 -23.74
C ASP A 364 -20.60 9.17 -23.49
N TYR A 365 -20.27 8.89 -22.23
CA TYR A 365 -19.21 7.93 -21.87
C TYR A 365 -19.60 6.48 -22.17
N LEU A 366 -20.87 6.10 -22.00
CA LEU A 366 -21.33 4.73 -22.31
C LEU A 366 -21.44 4.47 -23.82
N ASP A 367 -21.69 5.52 -24.61
CA ASP A 367 -21.76 5.44 -26.07
C ASP A 367 -20.36 5.41 -26.73
N TRP A 368 -19.35 6.02 -26.09
CA TRP A 368 -17.94 5.99 -26.48
C TRP A 368 -17.31 4.63 -26.19
#